data_AF-A0A7Y5JJY6-F1
#
_entry.id   AF-A0A7Y5JJY6-F1
#
_cell.length_a   1.000
_cell.length_b   1.000
_cell.length_c   1.000
_cell.angle_alpha   90.00
_cell.angle_beta   90.00
_cell.angle_gamma   90.00
#
_symmetry.space_group_name_H-M   'P 1'
#
loop_
_entity.id
_entity.type
_entity.pdbx_description
1 polymer ?
#
loop_
_entity_poly.entity_id
_entity_poly.type
_entity_poly.pdbx_seq_one_letter_code
_entity_poly.pdbx_strand_id
1 'polypeptide(L)'
;MAPTSTIENWLTLRAALELRLEDGGLKALLVPRQGAVLADLTAEELRQFLLEDQRLTALREEDLPDIIGRLKAGKEALVADHGRLPVHGRDGRLTWLVQAPQAQNPDEDGDIDFFAMRDFHAVTKGQPLARLHPPTAGVPGCNVRGEVLMARDGKASAFRAGPNVMLEDESQTFVATMDGRVVVSGDSLWVSRVLEVEKDVDYSTGNITFGGLVNVPGNVRDNFC
;
A
#
# COMPACT_ATOMS: atom_id res chain seq x y z
N MET A 1 5.56 47.16 -31.85
CA MET A 1 6.99 47.01 -31.51
C MET A 1 7.03 46.36 -30.14
N ALA A 2 7.43 45.11 -29.88
CA ALA A 2 7.62 43.90 -30.66
C ALA A 2 7.57 42.75 -29.61
N PRO A 3 6.77 41.68 -29.78
CA PRO A 3 6.89 40.49 -28.93
C PRO A 3 7.83 39.43 -29.54
N THR A 4 8.71 39.82 -30.47
CA THR A 4 9.59 38.89 -31.19
C THR A 4 10.74 38.38 -30.31
N SER A 5 11.19 39.18 -29.33
CA SER A 5 12.34 38.87 -28.49
C SER A 5 12.12 37.70 -27.52
N THR A 6 10.92 37.54 -26.97
CA THR A 6 10.65 36.52 -25.94
C THR A 6 10.65 35.09 -26.51
N ILE A 7 10.11 34.92 -27.73
CA ILE A 7 9.99 33.61 -28.38
C ILE A 7 11.37 33.11 -28.86
N GLU A 8 12.19 33.99 -29.44
CA GLU A 8 13.57 33.66 -29.83
C GLU A 8 14.43 33.31 -28.62
N ASN A 9 14.21 34.00 -27.49
CA ASN A 9 14.92 33.72 -26.25
C ASN A 9 14.52 32.35 -25.65
N TRP A 10 13.23 32.00 -25.64
CA TRP A 10 12.79 30.67 -25.22
C TRP A 10 13.33 29.55 -26.10
N LEU A 11 13.40 29.73 -27.43
CA LEU A 11 14.03 28.73 -28.30
C LEU A 11 15.50 28.51 -27.94
N THR A 12 16.22 29.59 -27.66
CA THR A 12 17.63 29.55 -27.24
C THR A 12 17.78 28.79 -25.92
N LEU A 13 16.93 29.11 -24.93
CA LEU A 13 16.93 28.43 -23.64
C LEU A 13 16.56 26.95 -23.76
N ARG A 14 15.60 26.57 -24.60
CA ARG A 14 15.24 25.15 -24.85
C ARG A 14 16.34 24.38 -25.58
N ALA A 15 17.13 25.07 -26.40
CA ALA A 15 18.28 24.47 -27.06
C ALA A 15 19.48 24.31 -26.12
N ALA A 16 19.61 25.21 -25.13
CA ALA A 16 20.73 25.27 -24.20
C ALA A 16 20.50 24.52 -22.88
N LEU A 17 19.26 24.40 -22.43
CA LEU A 17 18.88 23.85 -21.12
C LEU A 17 17.91 22.68 -21.29
N GLU A 18 18.12 21.66 -20.48
CA GLU A 18 17.26 20.49 -20.40
C GLU A 18 16.72 20.35 -18.98
N LEU A 19 15.39 20.33 -18.84
CA LEU A 19 14.76 20.04 -17.56
C LEU A 19 14.64 18.53 -17.39
N ARG A 20 15.35 17.99 -16.40
CA ARG A 20 15.27 16.59 -16.00
C ARG A 20 14.46 16.45 -14.73
N LEU A 21 13.41 15.63 -14.78
CA LEU A 21 12.61 15.28 -13.63
C LEU A 21 13.22 14.06 -12.95
N GLU A 22 13.49 14.15 -11.65
CA GLU A 22 14.01 13.06 -10.82
C GLU A 22 12.97 12.60 -9.79
N ASP A 23 13.19 11.41 -9.23
CA ASP A 23 12.30 10.75 -8.27
C ASP A 23 10.85 10.64 -8.76
N GLY A 24 10.63 10.43 -10.06
CA GLY A 24 9.29 10.37 -10.65
C GLY A 24 8.59 11.73 -10.77
N GLY A 25 9.35 12.83 -10.75
CA GLY A 25 8.84 14.20 -10.87
C GLY A 25 8.73 14.95 -9.55
N LEU A 26 9.30 14.44 -8.46
CA LEU A 26 9.32 15.15 -7.18
C LEU A 26 10.34 16.29 -7.15
N LYS A 27 11.38 16.15 -7.98
CA LYS A 27 12.43 17.13 -8.15
C LYS A 27 12.60 17.45 -9.61
N ALA A 28 12.95 18.70 -9.88
CA ALA A 28 13.34 19.19 -11.18
C ALA A 28 14.78 19.68 -11.10
N LEU A 29 15.64 19.09 -11.92
CA LEU A 29 16.99 19.56 -12.17
C LEU A 29 17.07 20.17 -13.54
N LEU A 30 17.79 21.27 -13.64
CA LEU A 30 18.09 21.92 -14.89
C LEU A 30 19.54 21.60 -15.26
N VAL A 31 19.72 21.03 -16.44
CA VAL A 31 21.01 20.56 -16.94
C VAL A 31 21.39 21.40 -18.16
N PRO A 32 22.54 22.10 -18.13
CA PRO A 32 23.03 22.81 -19.31
C PRO A 32 23.58 21.80 -20.32
N ARG A 33 23.22 21.98 -21.59
CA ARG A 33 23.73 21.16 -22.70
C ARG A 33 25.18 21.51 -23.01
N GLN A 34 25.94 20.57 -23.58
CA GLN A 34 27.32 20.84 -23.98
C GLN A 34 27.37 22.00 -24.98
N GLY A 35 28.23 22.98 -24.71
CA GLY A 35 28.35 24.18 -25.53
C GLY A 35 27.25 25.22 -25.32
N ALA A 36 26.37 25.05 -24.32
CA ALA A 36 25.38 26.05 -23.96
C ALA A 36 26.06 27.37 -23.55
N VAL A 37 25.67 28.47 -24.20
CA VAL A 37 26.13 29.81 -23.86
C VAL A 37 25.04 30.47 -23.00
N LEU A 38 25.32 30.61 -21.71
CA LEU A 38 24.36 31.14 -20.72
C LEU A 38 24.87 32.42 -20.04
N ALA A 39 25.86 33.11 -20.64
CA ALA A 39 26.53 34.26 -20.03
C ALA A 39 25.55 35.38 -19.63
N ASP A 40 24.56 35.64 -20.47
CA ASP A 40 23.57 36.71 -20.30
C ASP A 40 22.29 36.27 -19.58
N LEU A 41 22.20 35.01 -19.12
CA LEU A 41 21.01 34.51 -18.42
C LEU A 41 20.75 35.31 -17.13
N THR A 42 19.54 35.88 -17.03
CA THR A 42 19.05 36.59 -15.85
C THR A 42 18.07 35.73 -15.02
N ALA A 43 17.85 36.12 -13.77
CA ALA A 43 16.89 35.44 -12.89
C ALA A 43 15.45 35.57 -13.36
N GLU A 44 15.07 36.70 -13.96
CA GLU A 44 13.71 36.89 -14.50
C GLU A 44 13.45 35.98 -15.70
N GLU A 45 14.41 35.87 -16.63
CA GLU A 45 14.29 34.99 -17.79
C GLU A 45 14.23 33.52 -17.37
N LEU A 46 15.09 33.11 -16.45
CA LEU A 46 15.09 31.74 -15.92
C LEU A 46 13.75 31.43 -15.22
N ARG A 47 13.24 32.38 -14.43
CA ARG A 47 11.95 32.24 -13.73
C ARG A 47 10.80 32.10 -14.71
N GLN A 48 10.70 32.99 -15.71
CA GLN A 48 9.65 32.92 -16.73
C GLN A 48 9.76 31.61 -17.53
N PHE A 49 10.96 31.24 -17.95
CA PHE A 49 11.17 29.99 -18.67
C PHE A 49 10.69 28.77 -17.87
N LEU A 50 11.01 28.71 -16.58
CA LEU A 50 10.66 27.57 -15.72
C LEU A 50 9.17 27.52 -15.37
N LEU A 51 8.53 28.66 -15.09
CA LEU A 51 7.11 28.72 -14.72
C LEU A 51 6.18 28.63 -15.95
N GLU A 52 6.50 29.33 -17.04
CA GLU A 52 5.61 29.45 -18.20
C GLU A 52 5.86 28.36 -19.25
N ASP A 53 7.11 28.14 -19.68
CA ASP A 53 7.43 27.13 -20.72
C ASP A 53 7.50 25.73 -20.13
N GLN A 54 8.21 25.57 -19.01
CA GLN A 54 8.39 24.26 -18.36
C GLN A 54 7.27 23.87 -17.39
N ARG A 55 6.32 24.78 -17.15
CA ARG A 55 5.10 24.59 -16.35
C ARG A 55 5.36 24.13 -14.91
N LEU A 56 6.44 24.61 -14.28
CA LEU A 56 6.66 24.36 -12.86
C LEU A 56 5.67 25.19 -12.02
N THR A 57 5.14 24.59 -10.94
CA THR A 57 4.17 25.28 -10.07
C THR A 57 4.82 26.20 -9.05
N ALA A 58 6.05 25.90 -8.65
CA ALA A 58 6.84 26.69 -7.73
C ALA A 58 8.33 26.51 -8.03
N LEU A 59 9.13 27.47 -7.56
CA LEU A 59 10.58 27.49 -7.70
C LEU A 59 11.20 27.85 -6.36
N ARG A 60 12.45 27.43 -6.17
CA ARG A 60 13.28 27.92 -5.06
C ARG A 60 13.79 29.32 -5.42
N GLU A 61 12.92 30.32 -5.32
CA GLU A 61 13.21 31.71 -5.76
C GLU A 61 14.44 32.29 -5.05
N GLU A 62 14.67 31.89 -3.79
CA GLU A 62 15.85 32.24 -3.00
C GLU A 62 17.17 31.71 -3.57
N ASP A 63 17.13 30.57 -4.26
CA ASP A 63 18.31 29.89 -4.80
C ASP A 63 18.60 30.24 -6.27
N LEU A 64 17.77 31.08 -6.91
CA LEU A 64 17.94 31.46 -8.32
C LEU A 64 19.35 32.00 -8.65
N PRO A 65 19.98 32.87 -7.83
CA PRO A 65 21.33 33.35 -8.11
C PRO A 65 22.37 32.22 -8.15
N ASP A 66 22.30 31.30 -7.19
CA ASP A 66 23.18 30.13 -7.10
C ASP A 66 22.94 29.14 -8.24
N ILE A 67 21.68 28.90 -8.59
CA ILE A 67 21.29 28.07 -9.75
C ILE A 67 21.93 28.62 -11.01
N ILE A 68 21.79 29.92 -11.27
CA ILE A 68 22.39 30.57 -12.46
C ILE A 68 23.92 30.43 -12.45
N GLY A 69 24.57 30.63 -11.29
CA GLY A 69 26.02 30.46 -11.16
C GLY A 69 26.48 29.04 -11.52
N ARG A 70 25.74 28.01 -11.10
CA ARG A 70 26.02 26.61 -11.43
C ARG A 70 25.81 26.32 -12.92
N LEU A 71 24.72 26.81 -13.50
CA LEU A 71 24.41 26.64 -14.92
C LEU A 71 25.48 27.29 -15.82
N LYS A 72 25.92 28.52 -15.48
CA LYS A 72 27.03 29.21 -16.18
C LYS A 72 28.35 28.45 -16.06
N ALA A 73 28.57 27.73 -14.97
CA ALA A 73 29.72 26.85 -14.78
C ALA A 73 29.58 25.48 -15.48
N GLY A 74 28.51 25.27 -16.26
CA GLY A 74 28.24 24.01 -16.96
C GLY A 74 27.84 22.87 -16.01
N LYS A 75 27.39 23.18 -14.79
CA LYS A 75 26.94 22.20 -13.80
C LYS A 75 25.42 22.18 -13.74
N GLU A 76 24.88 21.01 -13.39
CA GLU A 76 23.45 20.88 -13.09
C GLU A 76 23.07 21.60 -11.78
N ALA A 77 21.82 22.03 -11.73
CA ALA A 77 21.25 22.75 -10.60
C ALA A 77 19.83 22.26 -10.29
N LEU A 78 19.52 22.08 -9.02
CA LEU A 78 18.18 21.78 -8.54
C LEU A 78 17.33 23.06 -8.58
N VAL A 79 16.19 23.04 -9.26
CA VAL A 79 15.33 24.23 -9.42
C VAL A 79 14.01 24.13 -8.67
N ALA A 80 13.55 22.92 -8.37
CA ALA A 80 12.36 22.66 -7.57
C ALA A 80 12.40 21.26 -6.94
N ASP A 81 11.88 21.13 -5.72
CA ASP A 81 11.84 19.90 -4.91
C ASP A 81 10.54 19.77 -4.09
N HIS A 82 9.51 20.54 -4.44
CA HIS A 82 8.22 20.58 -3.73
C HIS A 82 7.23 19.48 -4.13
N GLY A 83 7.65 18.50 -4.93
CA GLY A 83 6.79 17.39 -5.27
C GLY A 83 6.54 16.47 -4.06
N ARG A 84 5.33 15.92 -4.00
CA ARG A 84 4.87 15.01 -2.94
C ARG A 84 4.51 13.66 -3.52
N LEU A 85 5.07 12.61 -2.93
CA LEU A 85 4.72 11.24 -3.31
C LEU A 85 3.26 10.92 -2.98
N PRO A 86 2.58 10.12 -3.81
CA PRO A 86 1.30 9.54 -3.43
C PRO A 86 1.52 8.55 -2.29
N VAL A 87 0.60 8.56 -1.32
CA VAL A 87 0.55 7.56 -0.25
C VAL A 87 -0.54 6.56 -0.63
N HIS A 88 -0.18 5.30 -0.84
CA HIS A 88 -1.16 4.27 -1.14
C HIS A 88 -1.99 3.91 0.09
N GLY A 89 -3.26 3.61 -0.16
CA GLY A 89 -4.14 3.01 0.82
C GLY A 89 -3.68 1.60 1.18
N ARG A 90 -4.03 1.14 2.38
CA ARG A 90 -3.80 -0.21 2.87
C ARG A 90 -5.06 -1.03 2.63
N ASP A 91 -4.88 -2.26 2.15
CA ASP A 91 -5.99 -3.18 1.96
C ASP A 91 -6.69 -3.50 3.28
N GLY A 92 -7.98 -3.80 3.20
CA GLY A 92 -8.75 -4.24 4.35
C GLY A 92 -8.25 -5.60 4.82
N ARG A 93 -7.98 -5.71 6.12
CA ARG A 93 -7.37 -6.91 6.72
C ARG A 93 -8.22 -7.46 7.85
N LEU A 94 -7.98 -8.72 8.19
CA LEU A 94 -8.68 -9.39 9.27
C LEU A 94 -7.67 -9.67 10.40
N THR A 95 -8.02 -9.30 11.63
CA THR A 95 -7.22 -9.59 12.83
C THR A 95 -7.97 -10.59 13.69
N TRP A 96 -7.38 -11.77 13.89
CA TRP A 96 -7.99 -12.83 14.68
C TRP A 96 -7.96 -12.51 16.17
N LEU A 97 -9.07 -12.77 16.83
CA LEU A 97 -9.25 -12.57 18.27
C LEU A 97 -9.19 -13.89 19.05
N VAL A 98 -9.30 -15.03 18.35
CA VAL A 98 -9.09 -16.37 18.91
C VAL A 98 -7.60 -16.69 18.94
N GLN A 99 -7.08 -17.12 20.10
CA GLN A 99 -5.65 -17.43 20.27
C GLN A 99 -5.31 -18.82 19.73
N ALA A 100 -4.30 -18.88 18.87
CA ALA A 100 -3.54 -20.11 18.58
C ALA A 100 -2.70 -20.51 19.79
N PRO A 101 -2.71 -21.78 20.23
CA PRO A 101 -1.85 -22.23 21.32
C PRO A 101 -0.36 -22.04 21.04
N GLN A 102 0.08 -21.88 19.79
CA GLN A 102 1.45 -21.52 19.42
C GLN A 102 1.55 -20.70 18.12
N ALA A 103 1.10 -19.45 18.13
CA ALA A 103 1.64 -18.48 17.17
C ALA A 103 2.67 -17.62 17.92
N GLN A 104 3.94 -18.00 17.79
CA GLN A 104 5.05 -17.13 18.20
C GLN A 104 4.94 -15.84 17.37
N ASN A 105 4.86 -14.72 18.09
CA ASN A 105 4.97 -13.33 17.68
C ASN A 105 4.28 -12.93 16.36
N PRO A 106 3.23 -12.10 16.38
CA PRO A 106 2.90 -11.33 15.18
C PRO A 106 4.14 -10.52 14.76
N ASP A 107 4.51 -10.56 13.48
CA ASP A 107 5.46 -9.59 12.94
C ASP A 107 4.97 -8.16 13.23
N GLU A 108 5.85 -7.16 13.17
CA GLU A 108 5.54 -5.77 13.51
C GLU A 108 4.32 -5.18 12.73
N ASP A 109 3.89 -5.83 11.64
CA ASP A 109 2.69 -5.51 10.86
C ASP A 109 1.44 -6.36 11.17
N GLY A 110 1.53 -7.38 12.03
CA GLY A 110 0.40 -8.21 12.47
C GLY A 110 -0.07 -9.28 11.49
N ASP A 111 0.74 -9.59 10.48
CA ASP A 111 0.44 -10.65 9.50
C ASP A 111 0.70 -12.01 10.15
N ILE A 112 -0.33 -12.84 10.22
CA ILE A 112 -0.21 -14.21 10.70
C ILE A 112 -0.47 -15.08 9.48
N ASP A 113 0.55 -15.82 9.05
CA ASP A 113 0.49 -16.66 7.86
C ASP A 113 -0.33 -17.93 8.18
N PHE A 114 -1.60 -17.96 7.75
CA PHE A 114 -2.56 -19.01 8.11
C PHE A 114 -2.45 -20.30 7.27
N PHE A 115 -1.38 -20.51 6.52
CA PHE A 115 -1.15 -21.82 5.89
C PHE A 115 -0.74 -22.91 6.90
N ALA A 116 -0.33 -22.52 8.11
CA ALA A 116 0.19 -23.45 9.13
C ALA A 116 -0.84 -23.87 10.20
N MET A 117 -2.02 -23.24 10.27
CA MET A 117 -2.94 -23.44 11.40
C MET A 117 -3.95 -24.56 11.12
N ARG A 118 -3.49 -25.79 11.21
CA ARG A 118 -4.30 -27.02 11.27
C ARG A 118 -4.97 -27.24 12.63
N ASP A 119 -4.85 -26.31 13.57
CA ASP A 119 -5.33 -26.50 14.95
C ASP A 119 -6.73 -25.94 15.18
N PHE A 120 -7.56 -26.83 15.73
CA PHE A 120 -9.00 -26.71 15.89
C PHE A 120 -9.37 -25.79 17.06
N HIS A 121 -9.74 -24.54 16.80
CA HIS A 121 -10.23 -23.64 17.85
C HIS A 121 -11.70 -23.91 18.18
N ALA A 122 -11.92 -24.53 19.33
CA ALA A 122 -13.24 -24.53 19.96
C ALA A 122 -13.59 -23.10 20.38
N VAL A 123 -14.79 -22.66 20.00
CA VAL A 123 -15.34 -21.34 20.32
C VAL A 123 -16.73 -21.50 20.93
N THR A 124 -17.10 -20.54 21.75
CA THR A 124 -18.41 -20.47 22.40
C THR A 124 -19.33 -19.48 21.69
N LYS A 125 -20.64 -19.68 21.79
CA LYS A 125 -21.64 -18.74 21.30
C LYS A 125 -21.41 -17.36 21.92
N GLY A 126 -21.36 -16.35 21.08
CA GLY A 126 -21.09 -14.96 21.45
C GLY A 126 -19.60 -14.62 21.48
N GLN A 127 -18.70 -15.57 21.21
CA GLN A 127 -17.26 -15.30 21.21
C GLN A 127 -16.85 -14.52 19.95
N PRO A 128 -16.10 -13.41 20.12
CA PRO A 128 -15.43 -12.72 19.01
C PRO A 128 -14.38 -13.62 18.35
N LEU A 129 -14.48 -13.77 17.03
CA LEU A 129 -13.61 -14.62 16.23
C LEU A 129 -12.49 -13.81 15.58
N ALA A 130 -12.85 -12.72 14.91
CA ALA A 130 -11.93 -11.85 14.23
C ALA A 130 -12.52 -10.46 14.01
N ARG A 131 -11.66 -9.44 13.88
CA ARG A 131 -12.03 -8.07 13.54
C ARG A 131 -11.63 -7.74 12.11
N LEU A 132 -12.58 -7.21 11.35
CA LEU A 132 -12.38 -6.68 10.02
C LEU A 132 -11.92 -5.22 10.11
N HIS A 133 -10.75 -4.93 9.56
CA HIS A 133 -10.24 -3.59 9.39
C HIS A 133 -10.59 -3.11 7.98
N PRO A 134 -11.31 -1.97 7.83
CA PRO A 134 -11.63 -1.44 6.52
C PRO A 134 -10.37 -0.99 5.77
N PRO A 135 -10.40 -0.98 4.44
CA PRO A 135 -9.31 -0.41 3.66
C PRO A 135 -9.15 1.09 3.94
N THR A 136 -7.94 1.61 3.75
CA THR A 136 -7.71 3.06 3.80
C THR A 136 -7.68 3.66 2.40
N ALA A 137 -8.13 4.91 2.29
CA ALA A 137 -8.01 5.67 1.05
C ALA A 137 -6.53 6.02 0.79
N GLY A 138 -6.14 6.03 -0.49
CA GLY A 138 -4.87 6.59 -0.91
C GLY A 138 -4.91 8.11 -0.86
N VAL A 139 -3.79 8.75 -0.52
CA VAL A 139 -3.63 10.20 -0.59
C VAL A 139 -2.87 10.53 -1.87
N PRO A 140 -3.49 11.23 -2.84
CA PRO A 140 -2.82 11.59 -4.09
C PRO A 140 -1.62 12.50 -3.82
N GLY A 141 -0.55 12.27 -4.58
CA GLY A 141 0.63 13.11 -4.60
C GLY A 141 0.54 14.19 -5.68
N CYS A 142 1.59 14.99 -5.80
CA CYS A 142 1.72 15.96 -6.87
C CYS A 142 3.19 16.08 -7.29
N ASN A 143 3.47 16.13 -8.58
CA ASN A 143 4.83 16.41 -9.05
C ASN A 143 5.12 17.92 -9.06
N VAL A 144 6.36 18.32 -9.36
CA VAL A 144 6.78 19.74 -9.40
C VAL A 144 6.08 20.58 -10.49
N ARG A 145 5.43 19.93 -11.45
CA ARG A 145 4.58 20.56 -12.48
C ARG A 145 3.12 20.69 -12.06
N GLY A 146 2.77 20.24 -10.86
CA GLY A 146 1.40 20.24 -10.34
C GLY A 146 0.52 19.12 -10.91
N GLU A 147 1.09 18.17 -11.64
CA GLU A 147 0.35 17.01 -12.12
C GLU A 147 0.11 16.05 -10.95
N VAL A 148 -1.13 15.56 -10.85
CA VAL A 148 -1.54 14.67 -9.77
C VAL A 148 -0.91 13.30 -9.98
N LEU A 149 -0.17 12.83 -8.97
CA LEU A 149 0.32 11.47 -8.91
C LEU A 149 -0.77 10.62 -8.26
N MET A 150 -1.39 9.72 -9.03
CA MET A 150 -2.50 8.91 -8.53
C MET A 150 -2.04 7.97 -7.42
N ALA A 151 -2.73 8.03 -6.28
CA ALA A 151 -2.63 7.00 -5.27
C ALA A 151 -3.61 5.88 -5.58
N ARG A 152 -3.26 4.66 -5.15
CA ARG A 152 -4.17 3.52 -5.17
C ARG A 152 -4.88 3.46 -3.83
N ASP A 153 -6.20 3.29 -3.86
CA ASP A 153 -6.96 2.98 -2.67
C ASP A 153 -6.72 1.53 -2.23
N GLY A 154 -6.83 1.29 -0.93
CA GLY A 154 -6.83 -0.06 -0.41
C GLY A 154 -8.04 -0.84 -0.91
N LYS A 155 -7.86 -2.12 -1.19
CA LYS A 155 -8.95 -3.01 -1.58
C LYS A 155 -9.71 -3.46 -0.36
N ALA A 156 -11.04 -3.48 -0.45
CA ALA A 156 -11.86 -4.06 0.60
C ALA A 156 -11.51 -5.55 0.77
N SER A 157 -11.48 -5.99 2.03
CA SER A 157 -11.31 -7.40 2.34
C SER A 157 -12.50 -8.20 1.83
N ALA A 158 -12.27 -9.36 1.22
CA ALA A 158 -13.33 -10.19 0.66
C ALA A 158 -14.01 -11.11 1.69
N PHE A 159 -13.58 -11.08 2.95
CA PHE A 159 -14.05 -12.00 3.99
C PHE A 159 -15.55 -11.86 4.25
N ARG A 160 -16.24 -13.00 4.26
CA ARG A 160 -17.67 -13.11 4.50
C ARG A 160 -17.98 -13.99 5.70
N ALA A 161 -19.02 -13.61 6.43
CA ALA A 161 -19.61 -14.44 7.47
C ALA A 161 -20.35 -15.61 6.79
N GLY A 162 -19.86 -16.82 7.05
CA GLY A 162 -20.49 -18.08 6.68
C GLY A 162 -21.44 -18.57 7.78
N PRO A 163 -21.86 -19.85 7.70
CA PRO A 163 -22.78 -20.43 8.67
C PRO A 163 -22.34 -20.23 10.13
N ASN A 164 -23.30 -19.91 10.99
CA ASN A 164 -23.10 -19.79 12.43
C ASN A 164 -22.07 -18.73 12.85
N VAL A 165 -21.82 -17.77 11.98
CA VAL A 165 -21.03 -16.56 12.22
C VAL A 165 -21.90 -15.37 11.85
N MET A 166 -21.82 -14.31 12.65
CA MET A 166 -22.45 -13.02 12.36
C MET A 166 -21.36 -11.95 12.33
N LEU A 167 -21.41 -11.06 11.33
CA LEU A 167 -20.60 -9.85 11.33
C LEU A 167 -21.38 -8.77 12.07
N GLU A 168 -20.80 -8.24 13.15
CA GLU A 168 -21.36 -7.11 13.88
C GLU A 168 -20.97 -5.81 13.16
N ASP A 169 -21.96 -5.02 12.73
CA ASP A 169 -21.74 -3.84 11.89
C ASP A 169 -20.93 -2.74 12.60
N GLU A 170 -21.20 -2.49 13.88
CA GLU A 170 -20.58 -1.40 14.64
C GLU A 170 -19.09 -1.65 14.93
N SER A 171 -18.76 -2.85 15.39
CA SER A 171 -17.39 -3.21 15.75
C SER A 171 -16.61 -3.86 14.61
N GLN A 172 -17.28 -4.13 13.47
CA GLN A 172 -16.74 -4.88 12.33
C GLN A 172 -16.14 -6.23 12.79
N THR A 173 -16.78 -6.89 13.75
CA THR A 173 -16.25 -8.11 14.37
C THR A 173 -17.10 -9.31 13.99
N PHE A 174 -16.46 -10.38 13.54
CA PHE A 174 -17.09 -11.68 13.35
C PHE A 174 -17.29 -12.35 14.70
N VAL A 175 -18.53 -12.75 14.99
CA VAL A 175 -18.95 -13.34 16.26
C VAL A 175 -19.58 -14.69 16.00
N ALA A 176 -19.19 -15.70 16.81
CA ALA A 176 -19.81 -17.01 16.76
C ALA A 176 -21.26 -16.96 17.24
N THR A 177 -22.21 -17.53 16.50
CA THR A 177 -23.62 -17.62 16.93
C THR A 177 -23.94 -18.95 17.60
N MET A 178 -22.97 -19.87 17.66
CA MET A 178 -23.07 -21.18 18.27
C MET A 178 -21.72 -21.61 18.87
N ASP A 179 -21.76 -22.60 19.77
CA ASP A 179 -20.56 -23.34 20.17
C ASP A 179 -20.14 -24.30 19.06
N GLY A 180 -18.83 -24.40 18.79
CA GLY A 180 -18.28 -25.27 17.77
C GLY A 180 -16.81 -25.00 17.48
N ARG A 181 -16.32 -25.42 16.32
CA ARG A 181 -14.98 -25.08 15.80
C ARG A 181 -15.05 -23.99 14.75
N VAL A 182 -14.10 -23.08 14.74
CA VAL A 182 -13.92 -22.13 13.64
C VAL A 182 -13.34 -22.86 12.43
N VAL A 183 -13.88 -22.60 11.26
CA VAL A 183 -13.37 -23.08 9.98
C VAL A 183 -13.22 -21.90 9.04
N VAL A 184 -12.08 -21.86 8.35
CA VAL A 184 -11.72 -20.81 7.40
C VAL A 184 -11.41 -21.48 6.07
N SER A 185 -12.04 -21.02 5.00
CA SER A 185 -11.72 -21.49 3.64
C SER A 185 -11.88 -20.35 2.66
N GLY A 186 -10.79 -20.02 1.97
CA GLY A 186 -10.72 -18.82 1.13
C GLY A 186 -11.16 -17.59 1.91
N ASP A 187 -12.13 -16.86 1.37
CA ASP A 187 -12.65 -15.62 1.95
C ASP A 187 -13.89 -15.87 2.83
N SER A 188 -14.04 -17.03 3.45
CA SER A 188 -15.23 -17.37 4.23
C SER A 188 -14.88 -17.99 5.58
N LEU A 189 -15.54 -17.48 6.62
CA LEU A 189 -15.41 -17.89 8.01
C LEU A 189 -16.72 -18.49 8.51
N TRP A 190 -16.70 -19.69 9.09
CA TRP A 190 -17.90 -20.27 9.71
C TRP A 190 -17.58 -21.05 10.97
N VAL A 191 -18.61 -21.34 11.77
CA VAL A 191 -18.50 -22.22 12.93
C VAL A 191 -19.23 -23.53 12.63
N SER A 192 -18.55 -24.65 12.87
CA SER A 192 -19.10 -26.00 12.70
C SER A 192 -19.16 -26.74 14.02
N ARG A 193 -20.28 -27.42 14.30
CA ARG A 193 -20.37 -28.41 15.41
C ARG A 193 -19.77 -29.77 15.06
N VAL A 194 -19.42 -29.97 13.79
CA VAL A 194 -18.90 -31.23 13.26
C VAL A 194 -17.44 -31.08 12.89
N LEU A 195 -16.62 -31.98 13.43
CA LEU A 195 -15.24 -32.19 13.01
C LEU A 195 -15.22 -33.20 11.86
N GLU A 196 -15.13 -32.72 10.62
CA GLU A 196 -14.85 -33.59 9.47
C GLU A 196 -13.34 -33.87 9.38
N VAL A 197 -12.98 -35.15 9.33
CA VAL A 197 -11.61 -35.64 9.08
C VAL A 197 -11.51 -36.01 7.60
N GLU A 198 -10.42 -35.63 6.92
CA GLU A 198 -10.33 -35.80 5.45
C GLU A 198 -10.29 -37.27 5.00
N LYS A 199 -9.78 -38.20 5.83
CA LYS A 199 -9.67 -39.64 5.54
C LYS A 199 -9.75 -40.50 6.81
N ASP A 200 -8.63 -41.08 7.22
CA ASP A 200 -8.50 -42.07 8.28
C ASP A 200 -7.94 -41.38 9.52
N VAL A 201 -8.36 -41.83 10.71
CA VAL A 201 -7.69 -41.43 11.95
C VAL A 201 -6.59 -42.45 12.21
N ASP A 202 -5.34 -42.03 12.01
CA ASP A 202 -4.15 -42.83 12.30
C ASP A 202 -3.06 -42.02 13.03
N TYR A 203 -1.88 -42.62 13.22
CA TYR A 203 -0.74 -42.01 13.88
C TYR A 203 -0.27 -40.68 13.25
N SER A 204 -0.66 -40.36 12.01
CA SER A 204 -0.39 -39.07 11.36
C SER A 204 -1.40 -37.98 11.72
N THR A 205 -2.61 -38.37 12.16
CA THR A 205 -3.67 -37.45 12.61
C THR A 205 -3.57 -37.18 14.11
N GLY A 206 -3.13 -38.16 14.90
CA GLY A 206 -3.00 -38.06 16.36
C GLY A 206 -4.32 -38.24 17.11
N ASN A 207 -4.31 -38.05 18.44
CA ASN A 207 -5.52 -38.11 19.27
C ASN A 207 -6.38 -36.86 19.05
N ILE A 208 -7.62 -37.05 18.61
CA ILE A 208 -8.58 -35.97 18.39
C ILE A 208 -9.41 -35.79 19.67
N THR A 209 -9.12 -34.77 20.47
CA THR A 209 -10.00 -34.38 21.58
C THR A 209 -10.96 -33.31 21.11
N PHE A 210 -12.21 -33.69 20.79
CA PHE A 210 -13.25 -32.75 20.35
C PHE A 210 -14.55 -32.98 21.13
N GLY A 211 -15.06 -31.94 21.78
CA GLY A 211 -16.29 -32.01 22.60
C GLY A 211 -17.60 -32.01 21.79
N GLY A 212 -17.54 -32.32 20.49
CA GLY A 212 -18.66 -32.29 19.56
C GLY A 212 -18.70 -33.51 18.65
N LEU A 213 -19.49 -33.45 17.57
CA LEU A 213 -19.62 -34.56 16.64
C LEU A 213 -18.35 -34.67 15.78
N VAL A 214 -17.72 -35.83 15.72
CA VAL A 214 -16.63 -36.11 14.78
C VAL A 214 -17.16 -36.97 13.64
N ASN A 215 -17.03 -36.50 12.41
CA ASN A 215 -17.36 -37.24 11.20
C ASN A 215 -16.06 -37.70 10.52
N VAL A 216 -15.81 -39.01 10.57
CA VAL A 216 -14.66 -39.65 9.93
C VAL A 216 -15.20 -40.49 8.76
N PRO A 217 -15.01 -40.06 7.50
CA PRO A 217 -15.44 -40.83 6.33
C PRO A 217 -14.55 -42.06 6.08
N GLY A 218 -13.33 -42.10 6.63
CA GLY A 218 -12.41 -43.24 6.56
C GLY A 218 -12.47 -44.14 7.79
N ASN A 219 -11.46 -45.00 7.93
CA ASN A 219 -11.36 -45.95 9.04
C ASN A 219 -10.68 -45.32 10.27
N VAL A 220 -11.19 -45.68 11.45
CA VAL A 220 -10.53 -45.43 12.74
C VAL A 220 -9.71 -46.68 13.08
N ARG A 221 -8.38 -46.55 13.19
CA ARG A 221 -7.52 -47.70 13.57
C ARG A 221 -7.68 -48.05 15.05
N ASP A 222 -7.50 -49.33 15.38
CA ASP A 222 -7.50 -49.83 16.76
C ASP A 222 -6.45 -49.08 17.62
N ASN A 223 -6.81 -48.72 18.87
CA ASN A 223 -6.10 -47.86 19.85
C ASN A 223 -6.37 -46.33 19.80
N PHE A 224 -7.33 -45.84 19.02
CA PHE A 224 -7.78 -44.44 19.09
C PHE A 224 -9.20 -44.37 19.69
N CYS A 225 -9.38 -43.58 20.76
CA CYS A 225 -10.62 -43.44 21.53
C CYS A 225 -11.12 -41.99 21.52
#